data_AF-A0A2X0SFT2-F1
#
_entry.id   AF-A0A2X0SFT2-F1
#
_cell.length_a   1.000
_cell.length_b   1.000
_cell.length_c   1.000
_cell.angle_alpha   90.00
_cell.angle_beta   90.00
_cell.angle_gamma   90.00
#
_symmetry.space_group_name_H-M   'P 1'
#
loop_
_entity.id
_entity.type
_entity.pdbx_description
1 polymer ?
#
loop_
_entity_poly.entity_id
_entity_poly.type
_entity_poly.pdbx_seq_one_letter_code
_entity_poly.pdbx_strand_id
1 'polypeptide(L)'
;MWDQRLVKLALLQHLRAFYGIKVKGVRGQCDRRRHETAATEIGGKIFGVPFNALPHSAVPEYGHIPSFLVDACTSLEEHIHTEGLFRKSGSVIRLKALKNKVDHGEGCLSSAPPCDIAGLLKQFFRELPEPILPADLHEALLKAQQLGTEEKNKAILLLSCLLADHTVHVLRYFFNFLRNVSLRSSENKMDSSNLAVIFAPNLLQTSEGHEKMSSNAEKKGVYQTLSWKRYQPCWVLMVSVLLHHWKALKKVNMKLLVNIREREDNVLI
;
A
#
# COMPACT_ATOMS: atom_id res chain seq x y z
N MET A 1 9.70 -19.07 17.81
CA MET A 1 9.28 -17.84 17.12
C MET A 1 10.54 -17.20 16.57
N TRP A 2 10.65 -16.96 15.26
CA TRP A 2 11.90 -16.44 14.66
C TRP A 2 12.07 -14.95 14.95
N ASP A 3 13.31 -14.49 15.11
CA ASP A 3 13.60 -13.06 15.26
C ASP A 3 13.38 -12.34 13.92
N GLN A 4 12.34 -11.49 13.87
CA GLN A 4 12.00 -10.69 12.69
C GLN A 4 13.16 -9.78 12.24
N ARG A 5 14.08 -9.40 13.13
CA ARG A 5 15.26 -8.61 12.79
C ARG A 5 16.24 -9.43 11.93
N LEU A 6 16.51 -10.68 12.30
CA LEU A 6 17.39 -11.58 11.57
C LEU A 6 16.83 -11.93 10.19
N VAL A 7 15.52 -12.21 10.12
CA VAL A 7 14.79 -12.41 8.85
C VAL A 7 15.03 -11.22 7.91
N LYS A 8 14.82 -10.01 8.43
CA LYS A 8 14.94 -8.78 7.66
C LYS A 8 16.37 -8.57 7.16
N LEU A 9 17.37 -8.80 8.01
CA LEU A 9 18.78 -8.68 7.62
C LEU A 9 19.14 -9.66 6.50
N ALA A 10 18.71 -10.91 6.60
CA ALA A 10 18.99 -11.92 5.58
C ALA A 10 18.29 -11.62 4.25
N LEU A 11 17.04 -11.14 4.29
CA LEU A 11 16.34 -10.67 3.08
C LEU A 11 17.09 -9.52 2.41
N LEU A 12 17.54 -8.54 3.18
CA LEU A 12 18.33 -7.40 2.69
C LEU A 12 19.67 -7.85 2.08
N GLN A 13 20.34 -8.81 2.73
CA GLN A 13 21.59 -9.38 2.23
C GLN A 13 21.37 -10.16 0.92
N HIS A 14 20.32 -10.98 0.85
CA HIS A 14 19.97 -11.75 -0.35
C HIS A 14 19.61 -10.84 -1.53
N LEU A 15 18.78 -9.82 -1.29
CA LEU A 15 18.43 -8.81 -2.29
C LEU A 15 19.66 -8.09 -2.85
N ARG A 16 20.63 -7.78 -1.99
CA ARG A 16 21.89 -7.15 -2.39
C ARG A 16 22.79 -8.11 -3.16
N ALA A 17 22.92 -9.36 -2.72
CA ALA A 17 23.85 -10.33 -3.30
C ALA A 17 23.39 -10.86 -4.67
N PHE A 18 22.10 -11.18 -4.82
CA PHE A 18 21.58 -11.81 -6.03
C PHE A 18 21.04 -10.81 -7.06
N TYR A 19 20.53 -9.67 -6.61
CA TYR A 19 19.86 -8.70 -7.49
C TYR A 19 20.53 -7.32 -7.51
N GLY A 20 21.58 -7.08 -6.71
CA GLY A 20 22.20 -5.77 -6.60
C GLY A 20 21.29 -4.69 -5.98
N ILE A 21 20.16 -5.09 -5.40
CA ILE A 21 19.16 -4.18 -4.84
C ILE A 21 19.55 -3.80 -3.42
N LYS A 22 19.88 -2.53 -3.22
CA LYS A 22 20.12 -1.93 -1.90
C LYS A 22 18.87 -1.19 -1.45
N VAL A 23 18.23 -1.66 -0.40
CA VAL A 23 17.20 -0.91 0.32
C VAL A 23 17.92 0.01 1.31
N LYS A 24 17.66 1.33 1.24
CA LYS A 24 18.25 2.26 2.21
C LYS A 24 17.77 1.83 3.60
N GLY A 25 18.71 1.75 4.54
CA GLY A 25 18.46 1.17 5.84
C GLY A 25 17.17 1.72 6.41
N VAL A 26 16.21 0.81 6.65
CA VAL A 26 15.03 1.11 7.45
C VAL A 26 15.60 1.58 8.77
N ARG A 27 15.68 2.91 8.99
CA ARG A 27 16.01 3.43 10.31
C ARG A 27 15.03 2.74 11.24
N GLY A 28 15.56 2.04 12.23
CA GLY A 28 14.78 1.15 13.08
C GLY A 28 13.45 1.80 13.45
N GLN A 29 12.36 1.08 13.21
CA GLN A 29 11.20 1.21 14.06
C GLN A 29 11.61 0.68 15.44
N CYS A 30 12.28 1.53 16.20
CA CYS A 30 12.41 1.47 17.65
C CYS A 30 12.94 2.82 18.10
N ASP A 31 12.12 3.52 18.90
CA ASP A 31 12.47 4.71 19.68
C ASP A 31 12.98 5.95 18.93
N ARG A 32 12.08 6.62 18.21
CA ARG A 32 12.08 8.09 18.25
C ARG A 32 11.14 8.53 19.36
N ARG A 33 11.75 8.67 20.54
CA ARG A 33 11.34 9.45 21.72
C ARG A 33 9.82 9.63 21.92
N ARG A 34 9.34 9.02 23.00
CA ARG A 34 8.19 9.48 23.78
C ARG A 34 8.14 11.01 23.80
N HIS A 35 7.25 11.57 23.00
CA HIS A 35 6.41 12.64 23.50
C HIS A 35 5.07 12.00 23.82
N GLU A 36 4.88 11.75 25.12
CA GLU A 36 3.57 11.84 25.74
C GLU A 36 3.03 13.25 25.46
N THR A 37 2.56 13.47 24.24
CA THR A 37 1.50 14.45 24.04
C THR A 37 0.24 13.76 24.51
N ALA A 38 -0.18 14.20 25.70
CA ALA A 38 -1.45 13.99 26.35
C ALA A 38 -2.53 13.45 25.41
N ALA A 39 -3.24 12.43 25.89
CA ALA A 39 -4.54 12.00 25.38
C ALA A 39 -5.42 13.24 25.18
N THR A 40 -5.37 13.76 23.96
CA THR A 40 -6.29 14.78 23.47
C THR A 40 -7.32 13.96 22.74
N GLU A 41 -8.54 13.98 23.25
CA GLU A 41 -9.68 13.22 22.76
C GLU A 41 -9.62 13.06 21.23
N ILE A 42 -9.41 11.82 20.75
CA ILE A 42 -9.53 11.49 19.33
C ILE A 42 -11.03 11.48 19.04
N GLY A 43 -11.63 12.66 19.00
CA GLY A 43 -12.98 12.85 18.48
C GLY A 43 -12.95 12.54 16.99
N GLY A 44 -13.39 11.33 16.61
CA GLY A 44 -13.81 10.93 15.26
C GLY A 44 -12.77 10.87 14.14
N LYS A 45 -11.57 11.43 14.29
CA LYS A 45 -10.66 11.69 13.16
C LYS A 45 -10.11 10.40 12.54
N ILE A 46 -10.37 10.19 11.24
CA ILE A 46 -9.92 9.05 10.44
C ILE A 46 -8.77 9.44 9.51
N PHE A 47 -8.86 10.61 8.85
CA PHE A 47 -7.90 11.05 7.87
C PHE A 47 -6.71 11.76 8.54
N GLY A 48 -5.48 11.51 8.06
CA GLY A 48 -4.28 12.07 8.67
C GLY A 48 -3.78 11.35 9.92
N VAL A 49 -4.40 10.23 10.30
CA VAL A 49 -4.03 9.43 11.47
C VAL A 49 -3.25 8.19 11.01
N PRO A 50 -2.20 7.76 11.73
CA PRO A 50 -1.54 6.49 11.43
C PRO A 50 -2.56 5.34 11.41
N PHE A 51 -2.59 4.56 10.33
CA PHE A 51 -3.63 3.53 10.14
C PHE A 51 -3.61 2.41 11.18
N ASN A 52 -2.49 2.22 11.88
CA ASN A 52 -2.34 1.31 13.01
C ASN A 52 -2.98 1.83 14.31
N ALA A 53 -3.30 3.13 14.40
CA ALA A 53 -3.96 3.76 15.55
C ALA A 53 -5.48 3.96 15.35
N LEU A 54 -5.98 3.66 14.14
CA LEU A 54 -7.42 3.72 13.83
C LEU A 54 -8.17 2.55 14.48
N PRO A 55 -9.51 2.63 14.59
CA PRO A 55 -10.33 1.46 14.91
C PRO A 55 -10.17 0.36 13.85
N HIS A 56 -10.07 -0.90 14.28
CA HIS A 56 -9.97 -2.06 13.38
C HIS A 56 -11.15 -3.01 13.52
N SER A 57 -11.59 -3.53 12.38
CA SER A 57 -12.54 -4.62 12.29
C SER A 57 -11.81 -5.93 11.98
N ALA A 58 -12.24 -7.03 12.60
CA ALA A 58 -11.73 -8.36 12.30
C ALA A 58 -12.34 -8.87 10.98
N VAL A 59 -11.51 -9.04 9.96
CA VAL A 59 -11.90 -9.57 8.65
C VAL A 59 -11.37 -10.99 8.51
N PRO A 60 -12.24 -11.99 8.22
CA PRO A 60 -11.80 -13.37 7.97
C PRO A 60 -10.69 -13.43 6.91
N GLU A 61 -9.68 -14.28 7.10
CA GLU A 61 -8.51 -14.46 6.20
C GLU A 61 -7.53 -13.27 6.05
N TYR A 62 -7.96 -12.05 6.39
CA TYR A 62 -7.17 -10.83 6.26
C TYR A 62 -6.65 -10.29 7.60
N GLY A 63 -7.31 -10.59 8.73
CA GLY A 63 -6.90 -10.14 10.06
C GLY A 63 -7.58 -8.83 10.47
N HIS A 64 -6.92 -8.02 11.30
CA HIS A 64 -7.45 -6.73 11.75
C HIS A 64 -7.15 -5.64 10.72
N ILE A 65 -8.20 -5.03 10.17
CA ILE A 65 -8.13 -4.02 9.10
C ILE A 65 -8.84 -2.75 9.57
N PRO A 66 -8.33 -1.52 9.27
CA PRO A 66 -9.00 -0.29 9.66
C PRO A 66 -10.48 -0.29 9.26
N SER A 67 -11.38 -0.03 10.20
CA SER A 67 -12.84 -0.15 10.00
C SER A 67 -13.32 0.72 8.83
N PHE A 68 -12.80 1.94 8.69
CA PHE A 68 -13.07 2.80 7.53
C PHE A 68 -12.78 2.11 6.17
N LEU A 69 -11.67 1.38 6.05
CA LEU A 69 -11.36 0.67 4.82
C LEU A 69 -12.35 -0.45 4.55
N VAL A 70 -12.76 -1.17 5.61
CA VAL A 70 -13.76 -2.23 5.50
C VAL A 70 -15.10 -1.66 5.03
N ASP A 71 -15.60 -0.64 5.73
CA ASP A 71 -16.89 -0.02 5.46
C ASP A 71 -16.95 0.62 4.05
N ALA A 72 -15.88 1.31 3.65
CA ALA A 72 -15.79 1.92 2.32
C ALA A 72 -15.69 0.89 1.19
N CYS A 73 -14.90 -0.19 1.38
CA CYS A 73 -14.83 -1.27 0.41
C CYS A 73 -16.17 -2.00 0.28
N THR A 74 -16.79 -2.38 1.39
CA THR A 74 -18.11 -3.04 1.42
C THR A 74 -19.18 -2.17 0.77
N SER A 75 -19.23 -0.87 1.06
CA SER A 75 -20.19 0.05 0.43
C SER A 75 -20.02 0.14 -1.11
N LEU A 76 -18.80 -0.08 -1.61
CA LEU A 76 -18.52 -0.09 -3.04
C LEU A 76 -18.73 -1.45 -3.71
N GLU A 77 -18.89 -2.55 -2.98
CA GLU A 77 -19.05 -3.90 -3.55
C GLU A 77 -20.28 -4.00 -4.45
N GLU A 78 -21.40 -3.40 -4.02
CA GLU A 78 -22.64 -3.33 -4.82
C GLU A 78 -22.48 -2.45 -6.08
N HIS A 79 -21.49 -1.56 -6.08
CA HIS A 79 -21.27 -0.54 -7.11
C HIS A 79 -20.09 -0.86 -8.04
N ILE A 80 -19.47 -2.05 -7.93
CA ILE A 80 -18.28 -2.42 -8.73
C ILE A 80 -18.52 -2.33 -10.24
N HIS A 81 -19.76 -2.54 -10.69
CA HIS A 81 -20.16 -2.47 -12.10
C HIS A 81 -20.19 -1.04 -12.67
N THR A 82 -20.06 0.00 -11.82
CA THR A 82 -20.16 1.41 -12.21
C THR A 82 -19.03 1.81 -13.17
N GLU A 83 -19.39 2.30 -14.36
CA GLU A 83 -18.43 2.69 -15.37
C GLU A 83 -17.51 3.84 -14.91
N GLY A 84 -16.21 3.57 -14.90
CA GLY A 84 -15.18 4.52 -14.49
C GLY A 84 -15.05 4.67 -12.97
N LEU A 85 -15.42 3.67 -12.18
CA LEU A 85 -15.16 3.65 -10.73
C LEU A 85 -13.69 3.99 -10.42
N PHE A 86 -13.42 4.83 -9.42
CA PHE A 86 -12.12 5.45 -9.11
C PHE A 86 -11.57 6.47 -10.11
N ARG A 87 -11.94 6.39 -11.40
CA ARG A 87 -11.52 7.34 -12.46
C ARG A 87 -12.38 8.61 -12.46
N LYS A 88 -13.71 8.47 -12.44
CA LYS A 88 -14.64 9.60 -12.43
C LYS A 88 -14.63 10.24 -11.05
N SER A 89 -14.36 11.55 -11.01
CA SER A 89 -14.39 12.33 -9.76
C SER A 89 -15.79 12.88 -9.50
N GLY A 90 -16.23 12.81 -8.25
CA GLY A 90 -17.44 13.48 -7.79
C GLY A 90 -17.23 14.98 -7.53
N SER A 91 -18.21 15.62 -6.91
CA SER A 91 -18.11 17.04 -6.51
C SER A 91 -17.09 17.20 -5.39
N VAL A 92 -16.07 18.05 -5.58
CA VAL A 92 -15.04 18.32 -4.56
C VAL A 92 -15.67 18.84 -3.26
N ILE A 93 -16.71 19.67 -3.36
CA ILE A 93 -17.43 20.20 -2.20
C ILE A 93 -18.12 19.07 -1.43
N ARG A 94 -18.82 18.18 -2.15
CA ARG A 94 -19.54 17.05 -1.54
C ARG A 94 -18.57 16.02 -0.96
N LEU A 95 -17.47 15.74 -1.64
CA LEU A 95 -16.40 14.87 -1.14
C LEU A 95 -15.81 15.42 0.17
N LYS A 96 -15.53 16.73 0.22
CA LYS A 96 -15.03 17.38 1.44
C LYS A 96 -16.05 17.32 2.58
N ALA A 97 -17.33 17.55 2.29
CA ALA A 97 -18.40 17.41 3.28
C ALA A 97 -18.51 15.97 3.80
N LEU A 98 -18.45 14.98 2.91
CA LEU A 98 -18.47 13.56 3.28
C LEU A 98 -17.25 13.18 4.12
N LYS A 99 -16.05 13.65 3.74
CA LYS A 99 -14.83 13.47 4.53
C LYS A 99 -15.03 13.97 5.96
N ASN A 100 -15.53 15.20 6.11
CA ASN A 100 -15.76 15.79 7.42
C ASN A 100 -16.72 14.94 8.24
N LYS A 101 -17.84 14.49 7.67
CA LYS A 101 -18.79 13.60 8.38
C LYS A 101 -18.13 12.32 8.87
N VAL A 102 -17.33 11.68 8.02
CA VAL A 102 -16.56 10.47 8.39
C VAL A 102 -15.53 10.77 9.49
N ASP A 103 -14.82 11.90 9.42
CA ASP A 103 -13.91 12.38 10.47
C ASP A 103 -14.60 12.77 11.78
N HIS A 104 -15.93 12.85 11.83
CA HIS A 104 -16.71 13.05 13.06
C HIS A 104 -17.38 11.74 13.53
N GLY A 105 -17.08 10.61 12.87
CA GLY A 105 -17.66 9.30 13.21
C GLY A 105 -19.08 9.08 12.71
N GLU A 106 -19.58 9.88 11.76
CA GLU A 106 -20.91 9.67 11.18
C GLU A 106 -20.90 8.48 10.19
N GLY A 107 -21.77 7.48 10.43
CA GLY A 107 -21.99 6.32 9.55
C GLY A 107 -22.73 6.65 8.26
N CYS A 108 -22.15 7.50 7.41
CA CYS A 108 -22.80 8.05 6.21
C CYS A 108 -22.35 7.41 4.88
N LEU A 109 -21.36 6.51 4.92
CA LEU A 109 -20.73 5.93 3.72
C LEU A 109 -21.72 5.16 2.83
N SER A 110 -22.62 4.36 3.41
CA SER A 110 -23.59 3.55 2.64
C SER A 110 -24.56 4.39 1.82
N SER A 111 -24.87 5.61 2.27
CA SER A 111 -25.77 6.55 1.58
C SER A 111 -25.06 7.46 0.56
N ALA A 112 -23.73 7.42 0.54
CA ALA A 112 -22.93 8.33 -0.27
C ALA A 112 -22.81 7.85 -1.73
N PRO A 113 -22.67 8.76 -2.71
CA PRO A 113 -22.40 8.38 -4.08
C PRO A 113 -21.10 7.57 -4.23
N PRO A 114 -21.07 6.52 -5.08
CA PRO A 114 -19.88 5.66 -5.23
C PRO A 114 -18.61 6.42 -5.65
N CYS A 115 -18.77 7.48 -6.44
CA CYS A 115 -17.64 8.32 -6.85
C CYS A 115 -17.00 9.09 -5.68
N ASP A 116 -17.78 9.43 -4.66
CA ASP A 116 -17.29 10.13 -3.48
C ASP A 116 -16.61 9.15 -2.51
N ILE A 117 -17.19 7.96 -2.29
CA ILE A 117 -16.55 6.90 -1.49
C ILE A 117 -15.20 6.49 -2.13
N ALA A 118 -15.18 6.32 -3.45
CA ALA A 118 -13.96 6.07 -4.21
C ALA A 118 -12.94 7.22 -4.08
N GLY A 119 -13.42 8.46 -4.02
CA GLY A 119 -12.61 9.64 -3.73
C GLY A 119 -11.97 9.59 -2.35
N LEU A 120 -12.75 9.23 -1.32
CA LEU A 120 -12.28 9.11 0.05
C LEU A 120 -11.25 7.98 0.22
N LEU A 121 -11.43 6.83 -0.43
CA LEU A 121 -10.42 5.76 -0.41
C LEU A 121 -9.07 6.23 -0.96
N LYS A 122 -9.07 7.00 -2.06
CA LYS A 122 -7.84 7.60 -2.61
C LYS A 122 -7.22 8.58 -1.61
N GLN A 123 -8.06 9.44 -1.01
CA GLN A 123 -7.63 10.46 -0.05
C GLN A 123 -7.11 9.86 1.25
N PHE A 124 -7.68 8.76 1.72
CA PHE A 124 -7.23 8.03 2.91
C PHE A 124 -5.76 7.63 2.80
N PHE A 125 -5.37 6.92 1.74
CA PHE A 125 -3.97 6.53 1.55
C PHE A 125 -3.04 7.73 1.33
N ARG A 126 -3.53 8.76 0.62
CA ARG A 126 -2.75 9.98 0.34
C ARG A 126 -2.46 10.80 1.59
N GLU A 127 -3.36 10.80 2.56
CA GLU A 127 -3.25 11.59 3.80
C GLU A 127 -2.64 10.80 4.96
N LEU A 128 -2.28 9.52 4.81
CA LEU A 128 -1.57 8.81 5.87
C LEU A 128 -0.28 9.57 6.24
N PRO A 129 0.11 9.66 7.52
CA PRO A 129 1.34 10.36 7.93
C PRO A 129 2.61 9.79 7.28
N GLU A 130 2.62 8.50 7.00
CA GLU A 130 3.64 7.82 6.21
C GLU A 130 2.96 7.04 5.08
N PRO A 131 3.57 6.95 3.89
CA PRO A 131 3.00 6.18 2.79
C PRO A 131 2.91 4.69 3.19
N ILE A 132 1.77 4.07 2.89
CA ILE A 132 1.56 2.65 3.20
C ILE A 132 2.60 1.75 2.53
N LEU A 133 3.15 2.19 1.40
CA LEU A 133 4.37 1.65 0.81
C LEU A 133 5.55 2.57 1.18
N PRO A 134 6.43 2.14 2.10
CA PRO A 134 7.53 2.97 2.58
C PRO A 134 8.43 3.49 1.46
N ALA A 135 8.81 4.77 1.52
CA ALA A 135 9.69 5.43 0.55
C ALA A 135 11.02 4.69 0.33
N ASP A 136 11.53 4.04 1.37
CA ASP A 136 12.78 3.27 1.32
C ASP A 136 12.72 2.07 0.35
N LEU A 137 11.51 1.57 0.06
CA LEU A 137 11.28 0.47 -0.88
C LEU A 137 11.04 0.92 -2.32
N HIS A 138 10.78 2.21 -2.58
CA HIS A 138 10.40 2.69 -3.92
C HIS A 138 11.52 2.47 -4.95
N GLU A 139 12.73 2.91 -4.62
CA GLU A 139 13.92 2.71 -5.45
C GLU A 139 14.25 1.23 -5.65
N ALA A 140 14.02 0.41 -4.62
CA ALA A 140 14.25 -1.02 -4.68
C ALA A 140 13.25 -1.72 -5.61
N LEU A 141 11.98 -1.31 -5.57
CA LEU A 141 10.94 -1.79 -6.47
C LEU A 141 11.22 -1.39 -7.92
N LEU A 142 11.70 -0.16 -8.17
CA LEU A 142 12.11 0.27 -9.51
C LEU A 142 13.27 -0.55 -10.06
N LYS A 143 14.29 -0.83 -9.24
CA LYS A 143 15.42 -1.68 -9.65
C LYS A 143 14.97 -3.10 -9.96
N ALA A 144 14.06 -3.65 -9.16
CA ALA A 144 13.49 -4.97 -9.42
C ALA A 144 12.78 -5.06 -10.78
N GLN A 145 12.23 -3.95 -11.32
CA GLN A 145 11.63 -3.94 -12.67
C GLN A 145 12.61 -4.11 -13.80
N GLN A 146 13.87 -3.75 -13.59
CA GLN A 146 14.91 -3.79 -14.61
C GLN A 146 15.47 -5.20 -14.78
N LEU A 147 15.08 -6.14 -13.91
CA LEU A 147 15.47 -7.56 -13.96
C LEU A 147 14.64 -8.35 -14.99
N GLY A 148 15.11 -9.53 -15.36
CA GLY A 148 14.35 -10.46 -16.19
C GLY A 148 13.05 -10.92 -15.51
N THR A 149 12.04 -11.37 -16.28
CA THR A 149 10.68 -11.67 -15.79
C THR A 149 10.64 -12.56 -14.53
N GLU A 150 11.40 -13.67 -14.53
CA GLU A 150 11.51 -14.60 -13.39
C GLU A 150 12.14 -13.94 -12.15
N GLU A 151 13.22 -13.21 -12.34
CA GLU A 151 14.00 -12.57 -11.27
C GLU A 151 13.26 -11.37 -10.69
N LYS A 152 12.58 -10.60 -11.53
CA LYS A 152 11.67 -9.51 -11.17
C LYS A 152 10.58 -9.99 -10.23
N ASN A 153 9.93 -11.11 -10.56
CA ASN A 153 8.89 -11.71 -9.70
C ASN A 153 9.45 -12.08 -8.33
N LYS A 154 10.62 -12.73 -8.29
CA LYS A 154 11.30 -13.13 -7.04
C LYS A 154 11.73 -11.91 -6.22
N ALA A 155 12.32 -10.90 -6.84
CA ALA A 155 12.78 -9.69 -6.17
C ALA A 155 11.60 -8.89 -5.57
N ILE A 156 10.49 -8.73 -6.29
CA ILE A 156 9.29 -8.06 -5.76
C ILE A 156 8.66 -8.84 -4.61
N LEU A 157 8.66 -10.17 -4.71
CA LEU A 157 8.21 -11.06 -3.64
C LEU A 157 9.06 -10.88 -2.37
N LEU A 158 10.38 -10.84 -2.49
CA LEU A 158 11.28 -10.59 -1.36
C LEU A 158 11.14 -9.18 -0.79
N LEU A 159 10.96 -8.16 -1.63
CA LEU A 159 10.73 -6.79 -1.19
C LEU A 159 9.40 -6.66 -0.43
N SER A 160 8.38 -7.40 -0.84
CA SER A 160 7.09 -7.45 -0.14
C SER A 160 7.22 -8.05 1.26
N CYS A 161 8.17 -8.98 1.48
CA CYS A 161 8.49 -9.52 2.82
C CYS A 161 9.14 -8.51 3.77
N LEU A 162 9.65 -7.36 3.27
CA LEU A 162 10.24 -6.32 4.11
C LEU A 162 9.19 -5.36 4.69
N LEU A 163 7.94 -5.45 4.21
CA LEU A 163 6.81 -4.69 4.77
C LEU A 163 6.44 -5.23 6.15
N ALA A 164 5.98 -4.35 7.04
CA ALA A 164 5.46 -4.77 8.34
C ALA A 164 4.21 -5.66 8.16
N ASP A 165 4.06 -6.68 9.02
CA ASP A 165 2.97 -7.65 8.91
C ASP A 165 1.60 -6.95 8.81
N HIS A 166 1.35 -5.95 9.66
CA HIS A 166 0.10 -5.18 9.65
C HIS A 166 -0.12 -4.44 8.32
N THR A 167 0.92 -3.82 7.76
CA THR A 167 0.86 -3.20 6.42
C THR A 167 0.48 -4.22 5.36
N VAL A 168 1.05 -5.43 5.43
CA VAL A 168 0.72 -6.48 4.46
C VAL A 168 -0.74 -6.91 4.58
N HIS A 169 -1.26 -7.06 5.80
CA HIS A 169 -2.68 -7.38 6.03
C HIS A 169 -3.61 -6.35 5.37
N VAL A 170 -3.35 -5.06 5.59
CA VAL A 170 -4.13 -3.96 5.01
C VAL A 170 -4.02 -3.93 3.48
N LEU A 171 -2.80 -4.03 2.93
CA LEU A 171 -2.60 -4.05 1.48
C LEU A 171 -3.25 -5.27 0.81
N ARG A 172 -3.19 -6.44 1.44
CA ARG A 172 -3.86 -7.65 0.92
C ARG A 172 -5.36 -7.48 0.82
N TYR A 173 -5.98 -6.94 1.88
CA TYR A 173 -7.42 -6.68 1.88
C TYR A 173 -7.78 -5.69 0.76
N PHE A 174 -7.10 -4.55 0.73
CA PHE A 174 -7.41 -3.50 -0.23
C PHE A 174 -7.13 -3.90 -1.69
N PHE A 175 -6.02 -4.57 -1.95
CA PHE A 175 -5.70 -5.07 -3.29
C PHE A 175 -6.63 -6.19 -3.74
N ASN A 176 -7.20 -6.97 -2.82
CA ASN A 176 -8.21 -7.96 -3.18
C ASN A 176 -9.48 -7.28 -3.70
N PHE A 177 -9.91 -6.23 -3.02
CA PHE A 177 -11.01 -5.40 -3.49
C PHE A 177 -10.72 -4.80 -4.88
N LEU A 178 -9.53 -4.23 -5.11
CA LEU A 178 -9.15 -3.72 -6.44
C LEU A 178 -9.07 -4.81 -7.52
N ARG A 179 -8.65 -6.03 -7.16
CA ARG A 179 -8.69 -7.19 -8.06
C ARG A 179 -10.13 -7.49 -8.48
N ASN A 180 -11.08 -7.50 -7.54
CA ASN A 180 -12.50 -7.73 -7.84
C ASN A 180 -13.05 -6.66 -8.79
N VAL A 181 -12.64 -5.39 -8.63
CA VAL A 181 -12.97 -4.32 -9.58
C VAL A 181 -12.40 -4.61 -10.97
N SER A 182 -11.12 -5.00 -11.06
CA SER A 182 -10.46 -5.27 -12.34
C SER A 182 -11.04 -6.47 -13.11
N LEU A 183 -11.54 -7.47 -12.40
CA LEU A 183 -12.18 -8.65 -13.00
C LEU A 183 -13.50 -8.30 -13.70
N ARG A 184 -14.15 -7.19 -13.31
CA ARG A 184 -15.37 -6.68 -13.95
C ARG A 184 -15.09 -5.54 -14.94
N SER A 185 -13.87 -5.47 -15.45
CA SER A 185 -13.43 -4.43 -16.40
C SER A 185 -14.22 -4.38 -17.72
N SER A 186 -14.86 -5.49 -18.12
CA SER A 186 -15.81 -5.51 -19.23
C SER A 186 -17.01 -4.57 -19.00
N GLU A 187 -17.48 -4.48 -17.76
CA GLU A 187 -18.61 -3.63 -17.32
C GLU A 187 -18.12 -2.23 -16.95
N ASN A 188 -17.20 -2.15 -15.97
CA ASN A 188 -16.82 -0.86 -15.36
C ASN A 188 -15.70 -0.11 -16.11
N LYS A 189 -15.08 -0.72 -17.12
CA LYS A 189 -13.96 -0.15 -17.93
C LYS A 189 -12.68 0.17 -17.13
N MET A 190 -12.52 -0.43 -15.95
CA MET A 190 -11.38 -0.25 -15.07
C MET A 190 -10.61 -1.56 -14.91
N ASP A 191 -9.65 -1.80 -15.80
CA ASP A 191 -8.71 -2.91 -15.67
C ASP A 191 -7.63 -2.65 -14.60
N SER A 192 -6.79 -3.65 -14.33
CA SER A 192 -5.70 -3.53 -13.34
C SER A 192 -4.70 -2.43 -13.68
N SER A 193 -4.49 -2.18 -14.98
CA SER A 193 -3.62 -1.12 -15.49
C SER A 193 -4.15 0.26 -15.12
N ASN A 194 -5.43 0.53 -15.39
CA ASN A 194 -6.10 1.79 -15.10
C ASN A 194 -6.15 2.06 -13.59
N LEU A 195 -6.45 1.03 -12.78
CA LEU A 195 -6.45 1.16 -11.33
C LEU A 195 -5.05 1.45 -10.77
N ALA A 196 -4.00 0.86 -11.35
CA ALA A 196 -2.62 1.09 -10.94
C ALA A 196 -2.21 2.56 -11.10
N VAL A 197 -2.52 3.15 -12.25
CA VAL A 197 -2.21 4.56 -12.52
C VAL A 197 -2.90 5.49 -11.51
N ILE A 198 -4.13 5.16 -11.11
CA ILE A 198 -4.91 5.97 -10.16
C ILE A 198 -4.38 5.82 -8.72
N PHE A 199 -4.08 4.60 -8.28
CA PHE A 199 -3.75 4.34 -6.87
C PHE A 199 -2.27 4.46 -6.54
N ALA A 200 -1.36 4.22 -7.49
CA ALA A 200 0.08 4.37 -7.26
C ALA A 200 0.47 5.71 -6.61
N PRO A 201 0.03 6.90 -7.10
CA PRO A 201 0.36 8.17 -6.46
C PRO A 201 -0.19 8.31 -5.04
N ASN A 202 -1.34 7.70 -4.74
CA ASN A 202 -1.95 7.79 -3.42
C ASN A 202 -1.27 6.85 -2.41
N LEU A 203 -0.85 5.66 -2.85
CA LEU A 203 -0.20 4.65 -1.98
C LEU A 203 1.29 4.95 -1.72
N LEU A 204 1.96 5.57 -2.69
CA LEU A 204 3.37 5.95 -2.61
C LEU A 204 3.54 7.39 -2.08
N GLN A 205 2.47 8.19 -2.05
CA GLN A 205 2.48 9.61 -1.67
C GLN A 205 3.55 10.45 -2.37
N THR A 206 3.96 10.07 -3.58
CA THR A 206 4.90 10.90 -4.33
C THR A 206 4.10 12.08 -4.87
N SER A 207 4.38 13.28 -4.37
CA SER A 207 3.53 14.46 -4.57
C SER A 207 3.09 14.65 -6.03
N GLU A 208 1.79 14.83 -6.26
CA GLU A 208 1.38 15.93 -7.13
C GLU A 208 1.49 17.18 -6.26
N GLY A 209 2.66 17.82 -6.31
CA GLY A 209 2.97 18.95 -5.43
C GLY A 209 1.97 20.08 -5.66
N HIS A 210 1.06 20.27 -4.70
CA HIS A 210 0.45 21.57 -4.44
C HIS A 210 1.46 22.45 -3.68
N GLU A 211 2.68 22.59 -4.22
CA GLU A 211 3.60 23.63 -3.79
C GLU A 211 3.44 24.82 -4.73
N LYS A 212 3.15 25.97 -4.12
CA LYS A 212 2.86 27.25 -4.76
C LYS A 212 3.90 27.56 -5.85
N MET A 213 3.39 28.06 -6.98
CA MET A 213 4.08 28.67 -8.12
C MET A 213 5.59 28.90 -7.93
N SER A 214 6.41 28.14 -8.67
CA SER A 214 7.68 28.63 -9.21
C SER A 214 7.90 28.00 -10.59
N SER A 215 8.28 28.83 -11.55
CA SER A 215 8.26 28.68 -13.01
C SER A 215 9.10 27.54 -13.64
N ASN A 216 9.43 26.49 -12.88
CA ASN A 216 10.11 25.28 -13.36
C ASN A 216 9.20 24.01 -13.34
N ALA A 217 7.91 24.15 -13.05
CA ALA A 217 6.97 23.04 -12.81
C ALA A 217 6.50 22.30 -14.07
N GLU A 218 6.48 22.94 -15.24
CA GLU A 218 5.94 22.35 -16.48
C GLU A 218 6.78 21.16 -16.97
N LYS A 219 8.10 21.18 -16.75
CA LYS A 219 8.95 20.02 -17.09
C LYS A 219 8.75 18.86 -16.12
N LYS A 220 8.56 19.12 -14.82
CA LYS A 220 8.40 18.07 -13.80
C LYS A 220 7.11 17.25 -13.97
N GLY A 221 6.00 17.89 -14.36
CA GLY A 221 4.72 17.20 -14.58
C GLY A 221 4.79 16.09 -15.64
N VAL A 222 5.53 16.32 -16.72
CA VAL A 222 5.70 15.36 -17.84
C VAL A 222 6.69 14.24 -17.50
N TYR A 223 7.75 14.52 -16.73
CA TYR A 223 8.64 13.47 -16.21
C TYR A 223 7.96 12.57 -15.16
N GLN A 224 7.01 13.11 -14.37
CA GLN A 224 6.26 12.34 -13.38
C GLN A 224 5.25 11.38 -14.06
N THR A 225 4.52 11.82 -15.09
CA THR A 225 3.53 10.98 -15.80
C THR A 225 4.18 9.81 -16.54
N LEU A 226 5.40 10.00 -17.05
CA LEU A 226 6.19 8.94 -17.70
C LEU A 226 6.79 7.94 -16.68
N SER A 227 6.99 8.35 -15.42
CA SER A 227 7.49 7.49 -14.35
C SER A 227 6.43 6.51 -13.84
N TRP A 228 5.15 6.89 -13.82
CA TRP A 228 4.06 6.02 -13.36
C TRP A 228 3.87 4.77 -14.22
N LYS A 229 4.06 4.88 -15.53
CA LYS A 229 4.07 3.72 -16.44
C LYS A 229 5.18 2.72 -16.09
N ARG A 230 6.29 3.15 -15.45
CA ARG A 230 7.37 2.25 -15.00
C ARG A 230 7.02 1.54 -13.70
N TYR A 231 6.19 2.13 -12.83
CA TYR A 231 5.68 1.50 -11.62
C TYR A 231 4.45 0.62 -11.86
N GLN A 232 3.73 0.83 -12.96
CA GLN A 232 2.53 0.05 -13.29
C GLN A 232 2.78 -1.48 -13.27
N PRO A 233 3.88 -2.02 -13.85
CA PRO A 233 4.15 -3.45 -13.75
C PRO A 233 4.66 -3.87 -12.37
N CYS A 234 5.27 -2.98 -11.56
CA CYS A 234 5.51 -3.25 -10.13
C CYS A 234 4.20 -3.46 -9.41
N TRP A 235 3.22 -2.61 -9.71
CA TRP A 235 1.99 -2.52 -8.97
C TRP A 235 1.09 -3.72 -9.27
N VAL A 236 0.90 -4.07 -10.55
CA VAL A 236 0.19 -5.30 -10.94
C VAL A 236 0.87 -6.54 -10.37
N LEU A 237 2.20 -6.58 -10.39
CA LEU A 237 2.95 -7.73 -9.88
C LEU A 237 2.93 -7.80 -8.36
N MET A 238 3.02 -6.68 -7.66
CA MET A 238 2.94 -6.63 -6.20
C MET A 238 1.53 -6.97 -5.71
N VAL A 239 0.49 -6.48 -6.39
CA VAL A 239 -0.91 -6.90 -6.19
C VAL A 239 -1.03 -8.41 -6.39
N SER A 240 -0.53 -8.94 -7.50
CA SER A 240 -0.58 -10.38 -7.81
C SER A 240 0.17 -11.21 -6.76
N VAL A 241 1.38 -10.80 -6.38
CA VAL A 241 2.22 -11.47 -5.38
C VAL A 241 1.58 -11.43 -3.98
N LEU A 242 1.06 -10.29 -3.55
CA LEU A 242 0.41 -10.15 -2.26
C LEU A 242 -0.90 -10.94 -2.18
N LEU A 243 -1.63 -11.09 -3.30
CA LEU A 243 -2.89 -11.84 -3.33
C LEU A 243 -2.70 -13.35 -3.49
N HIS A 244 -1.95 -13.78 -4.51
CA HIS A 244 -1.82 -15.19 -4.87
C HIS A 244 -0.71 -15.90 -4.08
N HIS A 245 0.35 -15.18 -3.74
CA HIS A 245 1.54 -15.77 -3.14
C HIS A 245 1.69 -15.48 -1.65
N TRP A 246 0.75 -14.87 -0.93
CA TRP A 246 0.91 -14.60 0.51
C TRP A 246 1.18 -15.84 1.39
N LYS A 247 0.44 -16.94 1.18
CA LYS A 247 0.72 -18.20 1.89
C LYS A 247 2.12 -18.71 1.53
N ALA A 248 2.54 -18.51 0.29
CA ALA A 248 3.89 -18.80 -0.16
C ALA A 248 4.93 -17.81 0.39
N LEU A 249 4.62 -16.52 0.59
CA LEU A 249 5.46 -15.49 1.21
C LEU A 249 5.76 -15.90 2.65
N LYS A 250 4.74 -16.34 3.42
CA LYS A 250 4.96 -16.92 4.75
C LYS A 250 5.85 -18.16 4.71
N LYS A 251 5.65 -19.06 3.72
CA LYS A 251 6.50 -20.25 3.55
C LYS A 251 7.91 -19.93 3.06
N VAL A 252 8.10 -18.93 2.20
CA VAL A 252 9.40 -18.47 1.67
C VAL A 252 10.17 -17.78 2.77
N ASN A 253 9.51 -16.96 3.58
CA ASN A 253 10.05 -16.45 4.83
C ASN A 253 10.53 -17.63 5.69
N MET A 254 9.70 -18.65 5.88
CA MET A 254 10.06 -19.85 6.66
C MET A 254 11.18 -20.71 6.04
N LYS A 255 11.28 -20.84 4.72
CA LYS A 255 12.35 -21.58 4.03
C LYS A 255 13.67 -20.83 4.01
N LEU A 256 13.64 -19.50 3.80
CA LEU A 256 14.81 -18.65 3.95
C LEU A 256 15.32 -18.73 5.39
N LEU A 257 14.42 -18.70 6.37
CA LEU A 257 14.73 -18.89 7.79
C LEU A 257 15.40 -20.24 8.09
N VAL A 258 14.92 -21.33 7.49
CA VAL A 258 15.57 -22.65 7.60
C VAL A 258 16.96 -22.63 6.98
N ASN A 259 17.12 -22.07 5.77
CA ASN A 259 18.42 -21.97 5.11
C ASN A 259 19.43 -21.05 5.84
N ILE A 260 18.95 -20.04 6.58
CA ILE A 260 19.80 -19.18 7.42
C ILE A 260 20.26 -19.95 8.65
N ARG A 261 19.35 -20.68 9.32
CA ARG A 261 19.68 -21.53 10.46
C ARG A 261 20.72 -22.60 10.10
N GLU A 262 20.53 -23.29 8.98
CA GLU A 262 21.50 -24.28 8.48
C GLU A 262 22.86 -23.67 8.11
N ARG A 263 22.93 -22.36 7.83
CA ARG A 263 24.20 -21.65 7.61
C ARG A 263 24.83 -21.17 8.92
N GLU A 264 24.06 -20.75 9.91
CA GLU A 264 24.57 -20.39 11.24
C GLU A 264 25.10 -21.63 11.98
N ASP A 265 24.40 -22.76 11.90
CA ASP A 265 24.85 -24.04 12.47
C ASP A 265 26.13 -24.58 11.76
N ASN A 266 26.38 -24.19 10.51
CA ASN A 266 27.60 -24.54 9.75
C ASN A 266 28.77 -23.53 9.91
N VAL A 267 28.57 -22.43 10.63
CA VAL A 267 29.62 -21.43 10.92
C VAL A 267 30.15 -21.58 12.36
N LEU A 268 29.54 -22.44 13.17
CA LEU A 268 29.92 -22.73 14.56
C LEU A 268 30.64 -24.09 14.76
N ILE A 269 31.25 -24.64 13.70
CA ILE A 269 32.13 -25.83 13.77
C ILE A 269 33.52 -25.48 13.23
#